data_AF-A0A3B3Z2N7-F1
#
_entry.id   AF-A0A3B3Z2N7-F1
#
_cell.length_a   1.000
_cell.length_b   1.000
_cell.length_c   1.000
_cell.angle_alpha   90.00
_cell.angle_beta   90.00
_cell.angle_gamma   90.00
#
_symmetry.space_group_name_H-M   'P 1'
#
loop_
_entity.id
_entity.type
_entity.pdbx_description
1 polymer ?
#
loop_
_entity_poly.entity_id
_entity_poly.type
_entity_poly.pdbx_seq_one_letter_code
_entity_poly.pdbx_strand_id
1 'polypeptide(L)'
;MWLVMFLLSKHKTACRDLFHHRATWQLRMEWQPTTNTVEEPLDLIRLSLDERIYVKMRNDRELRGRLHAYDQHLNMILGDVEETVTTVEIDEETYEELYKSTKRNIPMLFVRGDGVVLVAPPLRVG
;
A
#
# COMPACT_ATOMS: atom_id res chain seq x y z
N MET A 1 18.36 -8.40 5.93
CA MET A 1 19.20 -9.05 4.90
C MET A 1 19.50 -10.45 5.41
N TRP A 2 19.34 -11.48 4.57
CA TRP A 2 19.13 -12.91 4.92
C TRP A 2 17.69 -13.12 5.45
N LEU A 3 16.74 -13.76 4.77
CA LEU A 3 16.80 -14.95 3.93
C LEU A 3 15.75 -14.85 2.81
N VAL A 4 16.21 -14.85 1.56
CA VAL A 4 15.39 -15.02 0.36
C VAL A 4 15.62 -16.46 -0.12
N MET A 5 14.54 -17.08 -0.63
CA MET A 5 14.48 -18.35 -1.36
C MET A 5 14.60 -19.64 -0.54
N PHE A 6 13.43 -20.22 -0.20
CA PHE A 6 13.27 -21.67 -0.27
C PHE A 6 12.00 -22.02 -1.07
N LEU A 7 12.24 -22.25 -2.35
CA LEU A 7 11.63 -23.30 -3.18
C LEU A 7 10.11 -23.36 -3.34
N LEU A 8 9.70 -22.83 -4.50
CA LEU A 8 8.69 -23.42 -5.36
C LEU A 8 8.88 -24.93 -5.57
N SER A 9 7.74 -25.63 -5.49
CA SER A 9 7.32 -26.65 -6.47
C SER A 9 8.16 -27.93 -6.59
N LYS A 10 7.64 -29.00 -5.97
CA LYS A 10 7.13 -30.24 -6.61
C LYS A 10 7.31 -31.40 -5.63
N HIS A 11 6.22 -32.08 -5.29
CA HIS A 11 6.05 -33.52 -5.58
C HIS A 11 4.68 -33.99 -5.08
N LYS A 12 3.91 -34.58 -6.02
CA LYS A 12 2.66 -35.28 -5.78
C LYS A 12 2.90 -36.56 -4.97
N THR A 13 1.80 -36.99 -4.33
CA THR A 13 1.45 -38.39 -3.99
C THR A 13 2.26 -39.08 -2.89
N ALA A 14 1.76 -39.02 -1.65
CA ALA A 14 1.71 -40.15 -0.72
C ALA A 14 0.95 -39.73 0.55
N CYS A 15 -0.27 -40.23 0.69
CA CYS A 15 -0.96 -40.57 1.96
C CYS A 15 -2.45 -40.72 1.63
N ARG A 16 -2.76 -41.77 0.88
CA ARG A 16 -4.08 -42.38 0.91
C ARG A 16 -3.97 -43.52 1.93
N ASP A 17 -4.98 -43.63 2.78
CA ASP A 17 -5.22 -44.70 3.75
C ASP A 17 -4.52 -44.55 5.11
N LEU A 18 -5.15 -43.77 6.00
CA LEU A 18 -5.50 -44.23 7.35
C LEU A 18 -6.43 -43.21 8.02
N PHE A 19 -7.36 -43.72 8.83
CA PHE A 19 -8.40 -43.04 9.63
C PHE A 19 -9.84 -43.06 9.08
N HIS A 20 -10.40 -44.27 9.13
CA HIS A 20 -11.73 -44.46 9.70
C HIS A 20 -11.71 -44.11 11.19
N HIS A 21 -12.60 -43.19 11.59
CA HIS A 21 -13.27 -43.04 12.89
C HIS A 21 -13.32 -41.58 13.37
N ARG A 22 -14.56 -41.08 13.42
CA ARG A 22 -15.08 -40.03 14.32
C ARG A 22 -14.09 -38.94 14.75
N ALA A 23 -14.14 -37.82 14.04
CA ALA A 23 -14.17 -36.50 14.65
C ALA A 23 -14.70 -35.53 13.59
N THR A 24 -15.88 -34.96 13.85
CA THR A 24 -16.38 -33.79 13.13
C THR A 24 -15.50 -32.61 13.51
N TRP A 25 -14.36 -32.49 12.83
CA TRP A 25 -13.54 -31.30 12.86
C TRP A 25 -14.28 -30.23 12.06
N GLN A 26 -15.01 -29.37 12.78
CA GLN A 26 -15.53 -28.10 12.29
C GLN A 26 -14.37 -27.13 12.02
N LEU A 27 -13.46 -27.50 11.12
CA LEU A 27 -12.60 -26.53 10.44
C LEU A 27 -13.34 -26.15 9.16
N ARG A 28 -14.39 -25.34 9.35
CA ARG A 28 -14.79 -24.40 8.31
C ARG A 28 -13.62 -23.43 8.19
N MET A 29 -12.59 -23.84 7.44
CA MET A 29 -11.78 -22.89 6.69
C MET A 29 -12.77 -22.17 5.80
N GLU A 30 -13.32 -21.10 6.34
CA GLU A 30 -14.16 -20.22 5.58
C GLU A 30 -13.23 -19.59 4.55
N TRP A 31 -13.26 -20.13 3.32
CA TRP A 31 -13.00 -19.32 2.14
C TRP A 31 -14.08 -18.25 2.14
N GLN A 32 -13.92 -17.21 2.96
CA GLN A 32 -14.69 -16.00 2.79
C GLN A 32 -14.26 -15.46 1.44
N PRO A 33 -15.13 -15.41 0.42
CA PRO A 33 -14.83 -14.61 -0.75
C PRO A 33 -14.62 -13.19 -0.22
N THR A 34 -13.47 -12.58 -0.49
CA THR A 34 -13.28 -11.15 -0.22
C THR A 34 -14.31 -10.43 -1.08
N THR A 35 -15.45 -10.08 -0.49
CA THR A 35 -16.44 -9.26 -1.16
C THR A 35 -15.75 -7.94 -1.43
N ASN A 36 -15.64 -7.56 -2.71
CA ASN A 36 -15.10 -6.26 -3.14
C ASN A 36 -16.06 -5.10 -2.79
N THR A 37 -16.78 -5.22 -1.66
CA THR A 37 -17.67 -4.22 -1.11
C THR A 37 -16.87 -3.42 -0.11
N VAL A 38 -16.78 -2.12 -0.34
CA VAL A 38 -16.15 -1.19 0.61
C VAL A 38 -17.12 -1.01 1.77
N GLU A 39 -16.91 -1.74 2.86
CA GLU A 39 -17.73 -1.61 4.07
C GLU A 39 -17.11 -0.59 5.03
N GLU A 40 -15.78 -0.56 5.09
CA GLU A 40 -15.01 0.39 5.90
C GLU A 40 -14.10 1.28 5.02
N PRO A 41 -13.81 2.53 5.43
CA PRO A 41 -12.91 3.42 4.69
C PRO A 41 -11.52 2.82 4.43
N LEU A 42 -11.05 1.95 5.32
CA LEU A 42 -9.78 1.25 5.18
C LEU A 42 -9.81 0.15 4.10
N ASP A 43 -10.98 -0.38 3.76
CA ASP A 43 -11.15 -1.41 2.72
C ASP A 43 -10.69 -0.91 1.35
N LEU A 44 -10.84 0.38 1.05
CA LEU A 44 -10.30 0.99 -0.17
C LEU A 44 -8.77 0.86 -0.26
N ILE A 45 -8.06 1.05 0.85
CA ILE A 45 -6.61 0.90 0.90
C ILE A 45 -6.23 -0.58 0.80
N ARG A 46 -7.02 -1.48 1.41
CA ARG A 46 -6.81 -2.93 1.28
C ARG A 46 -6.86 -3.38 -0.18
N LEU A 47 -7.83 -2.86 -0.93
CA LEU A 47 -8.01 -3.16 -2.36
C LEU A 47 -6.91 -2.54 -3.24
N SER A 48 -6.18 -1.54 -2.74
CA SER A 48 -5.13 -0.83 -3.48
C SER A 48 -3.71 -1.39 -3.21
N LEU A 49 -3.59 -2.55 -2.55
CA LEU A 49 -2.29 -3.22 -2.38
C LEU A 49 -1.68 -3.62 -3.72
N ASP A 50 -0.37 -3.41 -3.86
CA ASP A 50 0.42 -3.59 -5.09
C ASP A 50 0.05 -2.63 -6.24
N GLU A 51 -0.90 -1.70 -6.02
CA GLU A 51 -1.26 -0.66 -6.98
C GLU A 51 -0.54 0.67 -6.70
N ARG A 52 -0.51 1.55 -7.71
CA ARG A 52 0.02 2.91 -7.59
C ARG A 52 -1.02 3.84 -6.97
N ILE A 53 -0.69 4.42 -5.82
CA ILE A 53 -1.57 5.32 -5.07
C ILE A 53 -1.01 6.75 -5.04
N TYR A 54 -1.90 7.71 -4.79
CA TYR A 54 -1.54 9.10 -4.50
C TYR A 54 -1.74 9.38 -3.01
N VAL A 55 -0.75 10.01 -2.39
CA VAL A 55 -0.78 10.37 -0.97
C VAL A 55 -0.44 11.85 -0.83
N LYS A 56 -1.38 12.63 -0.28
CA LYS A 56 -1.13 14.01 0.14
C LYS A 56 -0.69 13.99 1.60
N MET A 57 0.50 14.52 1.85
CA MET A 57 1.07 14.70 3.17
C MET A 57 0.87 16.14 3.63
N ARG A 58 1.09 16.39 4.92
CA ARG A 58 1.23 17.75 5.47
C ARG A 58 2.43 18.47 4.84
N ASN A 59 2.43 19.81 4.91
CA ASN A 59 3.49 20.70 4.42
C ASN A 59 3.70 20.66 2.90
N ASP A 60 2.61 20.60 2.13
CA ASP A 60 2.63 20.65 0.65
C ASP A 60 3.54 19.61 0.00
N ARG A 61 3.63 18.44 0.65
CA ARG A 61 4.33 17.26 0.16
C ARG A 61 3.34 16.26 -0.41
N GLU A 62 3.70 15.70 -1.55
CA GLU A 62 2.90 14.73 -2.28
C GLU A 62 3.75 13.53 -2.65
N LEU A 63 3.20 12.34 -2.50
CA LEU A 63 3.85 11.09 -2.85
C LEU A 63 2.98 10.33 -3.85
N ARG A 64 3.64 9.79 -4.88
CA ARG A 64 3.04 8.85 -5.82
C ARG A 64 3.90 7.60 -5.86
N GLY A 65 3.35 6.45 -5.48
CA GLY A 65 4.15 5.24 -5.38
C GLY A 65 3.28 4.00 -5.30
N ARG A 66 3.92 2.84 -5.40
CA ARG A 66 3.26 1.54 -5.29
C ARG A 66 3.12 1.14 -3.82
N LEU A 67 1.90 0.82 -3.39
CA LEU A 67 1.64 0.46 -1.99
C LEU A 67 2.03 -1.00 -1.74
N HIS A 68 3.05 -1.25 -0.92
CA HIS A 68 3.44 -2.61 -0.55
C HIS A 68 2.79 -3.09 0.74
N ALA A 69 2.64 -2.22 1.73
CA ALA A 69 2.07 -2.55 3.02
C ALA A 69 1.50 -1.30 3.70
N TYR A 70 0.52 -1.49 4.58
CA TYR A 70 -0.02 -0.45 5.44
C TYR A 70 -0.47 -1.03 6.80
N ASP A 71 -0.76 -0.17 7.77
CA ASP A 71 -1.37 -0.54 9.05
C ASP A 71 -2.60 0.33 9.41
N GLN A 72 -3.19 0.09 10.58
CA GLN A 72 -4.36 0.84 11.08
C GLN A 72 -4.08 2.34 11.33
N HIS A 73 -2.82 2.72 11.50
CA HIS A 73 -2.41 4.11 11.70
C HIS A 73 -2.11 4.81 10.37
N LEU A 74 -2.22 4.09 9.24
CA LEU A 74 -1.79 4.53 7.91
C LEU A 74 -0.28 4.75 7.81
N ASN A 75 0.52 4.05 8.62
CA ASN A 75 1.93 3.87 8.28
C ASN A 75 1.99 3.02 7.00
N MET A 76 2.85 3.39 6.05
CA MET A 76 2.90 2.76 4.73
C MET A 76 4.33 2.43 4.31
N ILE A 77 4.47 1.37 3.52
CA ILE A 77 5.67 1.08 2.74
C ILE A 77 5.33 1.30 1.28
N LEU A 78 5.99 2.27 0.66
CA LEU A 78 5.81 2.62 -0.74
C LEU A 78 7.07 2.25 -1.54
N GLY A 79 6.86 1.72 -2.74
CA GLY A 79 7.91 1.43 -3.72
C GLY A 79 7.81 2.35 -4.94
N ASP A 80 8.93 2.54 -5.63
CA ASP A 80 9.01 3.34 -6.87
C ASP A 80 8.34 4.73 -6.74
N VAL A 81 8.70 5.43 -5.66
CA VAL A 81 8.02 6.64 -5.19
C VAL A 81 8.55 7.87 -5.91
N GLU A 82 7.64 8.68 -6.44
CA GLU A 82 7.88 10.06 -6.85
C GLU A 82 7.35 10.99 -5.75
N GLU A 83 8.26 11.70 -5.10
CA GLU A 83 7.96 12.77 -4.15
C GLU A 83 7.93 14.11 -4.89
N THR A 84 6.91 14.92 -4.63
CA THR A 84 6.82 16.33 -5.05
C THR A 84 6.68 17.20 -3.81
N VAL A 85 7.55 18.21 -3.68
CA VAL A 85 7.51 19.23 -2.62
C VAL A 85 7.27 20.58 -3.27
N THR A 86 6.20 21.26 -2.88
CA THR A 86 5.89 22.61 -3.35
C THR A 86 6.34 23.63 -2.31
N THR A 87 7.17 24.58 -2.72
CA THR A 87 7.63 25.70 -1.89
C THR A 87 7.15 27.00 -2.50
N VAL A 88 6.58 27.86 -1.66
CA VAL A 88 6.20 29.23 -2.04
C VAL A 88 7.35 30.15 -1.64
N GLU A 89 7.98 30.75 -2.64
CA GLU A 89 8.94 31.83 -2.44
C GLU A 89 8.24 33.15 -2.75
N ILE A 90 8.41 34.16 -1.89
CA ILE A 90 7.87 35.51 -2.12
C ILE A 90 9.04 36.38 -2.56
N ASP A 91 8.90 37.04 -3.70
CA ASP A 91 9.88 38.03 -4.14
C ASP A 91 9.83 39.27 -3.22
N GLU A 92 10.98 39.67 -2.67
CA GLU A 92 11.07 40.77 -1.70
C GLU A 92 10.79 42.15 -2.32
N GLU A 93 10.91 42.28 -3.65
CA GLU A 93 10.75 43.55 -4.35
C GLU A 93 9.36 43.69 -4.99
N THR A 94 8.86 42.64 -5.65
CA THR A 94 7.55 42.66 -6.32
C THR A 94 6.41 42.07 -5.49
N TYR A 95 6.68 41.42 -4.35
CA TYR A 95 5.69 40.69 -3.53
C TYR A 95 4.91 39.61 -4.30
N GLU A 96 5.47 39.12 -5.42
CA GLU A 96 4.86 38.06 -6.21
C GLU A 96 5.16 36.67 -5.60
N GLU A 97 4.15 35.80 -5.58
CA GLU A 97 4.29 34.42 -5.10
C GLU A 97 4.80 33.50 -6.22
N LEU A 98 6.03 33.00 -6.07
CA LEU A 98 6.64 32.02 -6.96
C LEU A 98 6.49 30.60 -6.40
N TYR A 99 5.71 29.78 -7.11
CA TYR A 99 5.51 28.38 -6.79
C TYR A 99 6.60 27.51 -7.42
N LYS A 100 7.56 27.03 -6.62
CA LYS A 100 8.56 26.06 -7.08
C LYS A 100 8.16 24.65 -6.65
N SER A 101 8.23 23.70 -7.58
CA SER A 101 8.04 22.29 -7.28
C SER A 101 9.33 21.51 -7.49
N THR A 102 9.79 20.82 -6.45
CA THR A 102 10.95 19.92 -6.52
C THR A 102 10.48 18.48 -6.53
N LYS A 103 10.97 17.68 -7.48
CA LYS A 103 10.65 16.26 -7.61
C LYS A 103 11.83 15.37 -7.28
N ARG A 104 11.57 14.26 -6.59
CA ARG A 104 12.58 13.25 -6.22
C ARG A 104 12.02 11.86 -6.39
N ASN A 105 12.86 10.94 -6.87
CA ASN A 105 12.49 9.53 -7.00
C ASN A 105 13.21 8.69 -5.93
N ILE A 106 12.45 7.85 -5.23
CA ILE A 106 12.93 7.04 -4.12
C ILE A 106 12.48 5.58 -4.37
N PRO A 107 13.41 4.62 -4.47
CA PRO A 107 13.05 3.22 -4.77
C PRO A 107 12.13 2.60 -3.72
N MET A 108 12.35 2.90 -2.44
CA MET A 108 11.55 2.39 -1.34
C MET A 108 11.51 3.40 -0.19
N LEU A 109 10.31 3.69 0.32
CA LEU A 109 10.06 4.72 1.33
C LEU A 109 9.11 4.19 2.41
N PHE A 110 9.51 4.35 3.67
CA PHE A 110 8.60 4.22 4.80
C PHE A 110 7.95 5.57 5.09
N VAL A 111 6.62 5.58 5.22
CA VAL A 111 5.81 6.76 5.52
C VAL A 111 5.11 6.56 6.85
N ARG A 112 5.19 7.56 7.72
CA ARG A 112 4.47 7.59 9.00
C ARG A 112 3.06 8.16 8.82
N GLY A 113 2.06 7.52 9.41
CA GLY A 113 0.65 7.85 9.28
C GLY A 113 0.23 9.22 9.82
N ASP A 114 0.90 9.73 10.86
CA ASP A 114 0.59 11.05 11.46
C ASP A 114 0.63 12.22 10.46
N GLY A 115 1.46 12.09 9.42
CA GLY A 115 1.65 13.11 8.38
C GLY A 115 0.73 12.96 7.18
N VAL A 116 -0.04 11.88 7.10
CA VAL A 116 -0.95 11.59 5.97
C VAL A 116 -2.21 12.41 6.14
N VAL A 117 -2.60 13.12 5.08
CA VAL A 117 -3.84 13.92 5.05
C VAL A 117 -4.90 13.22 4.20
N LEU A 118 -4.49 12.71 3.03
CA LEU A 118 -5.38 12.03 2.10
C LEU A 118 -4.64 10.94 1.35
N VAL A 119 -5.35 9.83 1.11
CA VAL A 119 -4.93 8.75 0.22
C VAL A 119 -5.98 8.62 -0.88
N ALA A 120 -5.55 8.57 -2.13
CA ALA A 120 -6.42 8.31 -3.27
C ALA A 120 -5.96 7.05 -4.02
N PRO A 121 -6.91 6.17 -4.40
CA PRO A 121 -6.63 4.97 -5.20
C PRO A 121 -6.14 5.36 -6.60
N PRO A 122 -5.60 4.40 -7.39
CA PRO A 122 -5.20 4.67 -8.77
C PRO A 122 -6.37 5.24 -9.59
N LEU A 123 -6.06 6.24 -10.41
CA LEU A 123 -6.98 6.72 -11.42
C LEU A 123 -7.20 5.60 -12.44
N ARG A 124 -8.37 4.94 -12.36
CA ARG A 124 -8.83 4.04 -13.42
C ARG A 124 -9.16 4.90 -14.63
N VAL A 125 -8.17 5.12 -15.49
CA VAL A 125 -8.41 5.72 -16.81
C VAL A 125 -9.16 4.66 -17.61
N GLY A 126 -10.48 4.82 -17.70
CA GLY A 126 -11.36 4.00 -18.54
C GLY A 126 -11.29 4.41 -20.00
#